data_AF-A0A7Y6GJG5-F1
#
_entry.id   AF-A0A7Y6GJG5-F1
#
_cell.length_a   1.000
_cell.length_b   1.000
_cell.length_c   1.000
_cell.angle_alpha   90.00
_cell.angle_beta   90.00
_cell.angle_gamma   90.00
#
_symmetry.space_group_name_H-M   'P 1'
#
loop_
_entity.id
_entity.type
_entity.pdbx_description
1 polymer ?
#
loop_
_entity_poly.entity_id
_entity_poly.type
_entity_poly.pdbx_seq_one_letter_code
_entity_poly.pdbx_strand_id
1 'polypeptide(L)'
;MSEQAEWSEPDGAAPPAPAAVTPADAADAARLVAFGLQPKLQPARDQEYADLLRRHREDPAFARLADAIAAGLGLVVLEVSPRAGMAVTAAEDSVFAVRMGDYARRASADGGDRFLHGLAHLAVAAMAFPRPEDLADDGYIGRVSVNGVDSFVRQACRRLEERAEEQGENTDPATDAPGLEAAWRIWARRSATGATKDARRLAGSTTGIVGKAVAFLTDSGFLQRTG
;
A
#
# COMPACT_ATOMS: atom_id res chain seq x y z
N MET A 1 -26.52 56.58 -52.74
CA MET A 1 -26.44 55.12 -52.96
C MET A 1 -25.35 54.63 -52.03
N SER A 2 -25.74 54.05 -50.89
CA SER A 2 -24.85 53.66 -49.81
C SER A 2 -24.99 52.14 -49.66
N GLU A 3 -23.97 51.39 -50.07
CA GLU A 3 -23.88 49.95 -49.84
C GLU A 3 -23.18 49.72 -48.50
N GLN A 4 -23.94 49.26 -47.51
CA GLN A 4 -23.41 48.67 -46.29
C GLN A 4 -23.11 47.20 -46.60
N ALA A 5 -21.84 46.84 -46.66
CA ALA A 5 -21.41 45.46 -46.72
C ALA A 5 -21.63 44.80 -45.35
N GLU A 6 -22.64 43.95 -45.27
CA GLU A 6 -22.98 43.16 -44.10
C GLU A 6 -21.98 42.00 -43.98
N TRP A 7 -21.01 42.16 -43.07
CA TRP A 7 -20.04 41.13 -42.75
C TRP A 7 -20.73 40.12 -41.82
N SER A 8 -21.21 38.99 -42.36
CA SER A 8 -21.67 37.87 -41.53
C SER A 8 -20.46 37.16 -40.92
N GLU A 9 -20.36 37.19 -39.60
CA GLU A 9 -19.40 36.36 -38.85
C GLU A 9 -19.76 34.87 -39.02
N PRO A 10 -18.77 33.98 -39.17
CA PRO A 10 -19.04 32.55 -39.27
C PRO A 10 -19.55 32.03 -37.92
N ASP A 11 -20.75 31.44 -37.96
CA ASP A 11 -21.40 30.77 -36.85
C ASP A 11 -20.43 29.74 -36.24
N GLY A 12 -19.94 30.03 -35.03
CA GLY A 12 -19.00 29.19 -34.33
C GLY A 12 -19.67 27.87 -33.97
N ALA A 13 -19.35 26.81 -34.71
CA ALA A 13 -19.88 25.47 -34.46
C ALA A 13 -19.73 25.11 -32.97
N ALA A 14 -20.87 24.85 -32.32
CA ALA A 14 -20.91 24.42 -30.94
C ALA A 14 -20.00 23.19 -30.75
N PRO A 15 -19.22 23.12 -29.64
CA PRO A 15 -18.35 21.99 -29.39
C PRO A 15 -19.15 20.68 -29.43
N PRO A 16 -18.60 19.60 -30.00
CA PRO A 16 -19.30 18.33 -30.10
C PRO A 16 -19.74 17.85 -28.71
N ALA A 17 -20.99 17.40 -28.62
CA ALA A 17 -21.53 16.84 -27.39
C ALA A 17 -20.68 15.63 -26.95
N PRO A 18 -20.43 15.45 -25.64
CA PRO A 18 -19.67 14.31 -25.15
C PRO A 18 -20.35 13.00 -25.60
N ALA A 19 -19.55 12.06 -26.09
CA ALA A 19 -20.03 10.75 -26.53
C ALA A 19 -20.78 10.04 -25.38
N ALA A 20 -21.89 9.39 -25.72
CA ALA A 20 -22.70 8.67 -24.73
C ALA A 20 -21.94 7.44 -24.22
N VAL A 21 -21.95 7.23 -22.90
CA VAL A 21 -21.40 6.02 -22.27
C VAL A 21 -22.22 4.80 -22.70
N THR A 22 -21.54 3.78 -23.20
CA THR A 22 -22.16 2.52 -23.64
C THR A 22 -22.06 1.43 -22.56
N PRO A 23 -22.88 0.36 -22.64
CA PRO A 23 -22.71 -0.81 -21.78
C PRO A 23 -21.34 -1.48 -21.90
N ALA A 24 -20.70 -1.39 -23.07
CA ALA A 24 -19.35 -1.91 -23.28
C ALA A 24 -18.32 -1.10 -22.48
N ASP A 25 -18.45 0.22 -22.45
CA ASP A 25 -17.57 1.09 -21.66
C ASP A 25 -17.67 0.78 -20.16
N ALA A 26 -18.89 0.52 -19.67
CA ALA A 26 -19.10 0.09 -18.29
C ALA A 26 -18.48 -1.27 -17.99
N ALA A 27 -18.58 -2.23 -18.92
CA ALA A 27 -17.97 -3.55 -18.78
C ALA A 27 -16.43 -3.48 -18.75
N ASP A 28 -15.84 -2.70 -19.65
CA ASP A 28 -14.39 -2.45 -19.73
C ASP A 28 -13.88 -1.73 -18.47
N ALA A 29 -14.60 -0.71 -17.99
CA ALA A 29 -14.25 0.01 -16.77
C ALA A 29 -14.33 -0.89 -15.53
N ALA A 30 -15.38 -1.72 -15.44
CA ALA A 30 -15.49 -2.73 -14.37
C ALA A 30 -14.38 -3.78 -14.46
N ARG A 31 -13.99 -4.19 -15.68
CA ARG A 31 -12.87 -5.11 -15.91
C ARG A 31 -11.55 -4.52 -15.41
N LEU A 32 -11.30 -3.25 -15.68
CA LEU A 32 -10.11 -2.55 -15.18
C LEU A 32 -10.05 -2.57 -13.64
N VAL A 33 -11.16 -2.26 -12.97
CA VAL A 33 -11.26 -2.33 -11.50
C VAL A 33 -11.03 -3.77 -11.00
N ALA A 34 -11.58 -4.77 -11.70
CA ALA A 34 -11.37 -6.17 -11.38
C ALA A 34 -9.90 -6.63 -11.53
N PHE A 35 -9.15 -6.04 -12.45
CA PHE A 35 -7.70 -6.24 -12.54
C PHE A 35 -6.96 -5.60 -11.35
N GLY A 36 -7.36 -4.39 -10.92
CA GLY A 36 -6.80 -3.75 -9.73
C GLY A 36 -7.01 -4.54 -8.43
N LEU A 37 -8.06 -5.35 -8.37
CA LEU A 37 -8.33 -6.29 -7.27
C LEU A 37 -7.52 -7.59 -7.32
N GLN A 38 -6.60 -7.75 -8.28
CA GLN A 38 -5.73 -8.92 -8.42
C GLN A 38 -4.27 -8.52 -8.17
N PRO A 39 -3.78 -8.55 -6.92
CA PRO A 39 -2.49 -7.95 -6.55
C PRO A 39 -1.27 -8.54 -7.26
N LYS A 40 -1.39 -9.77 -7.78
CA LYS A 40 -0.30 -10.49 -8.47
C LYS A 40 -0.35 -10.35 -9.99
N LEU A 41 -1.44 -9.80 -10.53
CA LEU A 41 -1.58 -9.55 -11.96
C LEU A 41 -0.84 -8.26 -12.31
N GLN A 42 0.00 -8.33 -13.32
CA GLN A 42 0.86 -7.21 -13.73
C GLN A 42 0.45 -6.78 -15.14
N PRO A 43 0.31 -5.47 -15.42
CA PRO A 43 -0.05 -4.99 -16.76
C PRO A 43 0.90 -5.49 -17.85
N ALA A 44 2.20 -5.56 -17.54
CA ALA A 44 3.21 -6.06 -18.47
C ALA A 44 3.04 -7.54 -18.88
N ARG A 45 2.16 -8.29 -18.19
CA ARG A 45 1.89 -9.71 -18.46
C ARG A 45 0.49 -9.96 -19.02
N ASP A 46 -0.32 -8.92 -19.16
CA ASP A 46 -1.70 -9.01 -19.62
C ASP A 46 -2.02 -7.84 -20.58
N GLN A 47 -2.21 -8.18 -21.85
CA GLN A 47 -2.41 -7.18 -22.90
C GLN A 47 -3.73 -6.42 -22.74
N GLU A 48 -4.81 -7.10 -22.33
CA GLU A 48 -6.11 -6.47 -22.09
C GLU A 48 -6.00 -5.45 -20.97
N TYR A 49 -5.33 -5.82 -19.87
CA TYR A 49 -5.08 -4.90 -18.76
C TYR A 49 -4.26 -3.68 -19.21
N ALA A 50 -3.18 -3.89 -19.97
CA ALA A 50 -2.36 -2.80 -20.50
C ALA A 50 -3.17 -1.84 -21.40
N ASP A 51 -4.06 -2.38 -22.24
CA ASP A 51 -4.90 -1.58 -23.12
C ASP A 51 -5.96 -0.77 -22.35
N LEU A 52 -6.60 -1.36 -21.34
CA LEU A 52 -7.55 -0.65 -20.49
C LEU A 52 -6.89 0.46 -19.66
N LEU A 53 -5.67 0.25 -19.17
CA LEU A 53 -4.88 1.29 -18.49
C LEU A 53 -4.53 2.44 -19.41
N ARG A 54 -4.11 2.13 -20.64
CA ARG A 54 -3.83 3.16 -21.65
C ARG A 54 -5.11 3.96 -21.95
N ARG A 55 -6.24 3.27 -22.14
CA ARG A 55 -7.56 3.91 -22.34
C ARG A 55 -7.93 4.81 -21.16
N HIS A 56 -7.76 4.35 -19.92
CA HIS A 56 -8.00 5.17 -18.72
C HIS A 56 -7.17 6.46 -18.69
N ARG A 57 -5.93 6.42 -19.18
CA ARG A 57 -5.08 7.62 -19.22
C ARG A 57 -5.42 8.57 -20.37
N GLU A 58 -5.91 8.04 -21.48
CA GLU A 58 -6.18 8.79 -22.71
C GLU A 58 -7.63 9.31 -22.80
N ASP A 59 -8.58 8.65 -22.13
CA ASP A 59 -10.01 8.96 -22.15
C ASP A 59 -10.53 9.35 -20.75
N PRO A 60 -10.68 10.66 -20.46
CA PRO A 60 -11.19 11.14 -19.17
C PRO A 60 -12.61 10.69 -18.83
N ALA A 61 -13.45 10.37 -19.83
CA ALA A 61 -14.81 9.88 -19.57
C ALA A 61 -14.78 8.43 -19.08
N PHE A 62 -13.95 7.60 -19.71
CA PHE A 62 -13.68 6.24 -19.26
C PHE A 62 -13.04 6.21 -17.87
N ALA A 63 -12.09 7.10 -17.59
CA ALA A 63 -11.48 7.24 -16.26
C ALA A 63 -12.52 7.52 -15.16
N ARG A 64 -13.36 8.54 -15.36
CA ARG A 64 -14.44 8.87 -14.41
C ARG A 64 -15.41 7.71 -14.20
N LEU A 65 -15.67 6.92 -15.24
CA LEU A 65 -16.53 5.74 -15.12
C LEU A 65 -15.88 4.64 -14.27
N ALA A 66 -14.60 4.36 -14.49
CA ALA A 66 -13.85 3.39 -13.68
C ALA A 66 -13.75 3.84 -12.21
N ASP A 67 -13.46 5.11 -11.97
CA ASP A 67 -13.41 5.70 -10.63
C ASP A 67 -14.78 5.61 -9.92
N ALA A 68 -15.87 5.90 -10.63
CA ALA A 68 -17.22 5.79 -10.09
C ALA A 68 -17.59 4.34 -9.73
N ILE A 69 -17.18 3.36 -10.54
CA ILE A 69 -17.36 1.94 -10.25
C ILE A 69 -16.54 1.55 -9.01
N ALA A 70 -15.28 1.95 -8.93
CA ALA A 70 -14.42 1.67 -7.77
C ALA A 70 -15.01 2.27 -6.49
N ALA A 71 -15.42 3.54 -6.53
CA ALA A 71 -16.08 4.22 -5.42
C ALA A 71 -17.39 3.52 -5.00
N GLY A 72 -18.20 3.08 -5.96
CA GLY A 72 -19.43 2.33 -5.70
C GLY A 72 -19.20 0.97 -5.02
N LEU A 73 -18.02 0.37 -5.23
CA LEU A 73 -17.56 -0.84 -4.53
C LEU A 73 -16.92 -0.54 -3.16
N GLY A 74 -16.84 0.73 -2.76
CA GLY A 74 -16.13 1.15 -1.55
C GLY A 74 -14.61 1.04 -1.71
N LEU A 75 -14.08 1.24 -2.91
CA LEU A 75 -12.65 1.26 -3.20
C LEU A 75 -12.20 2.71 -3.42
N VAL A 76 -10.96 2.99 -3.04
CA VAL A 76 -10.24 4.23 -3.31
C VAL A 76 -9.12 3.90 -4.29
N VAL A 77 -9.12 4.56 -5.44
CA VAL A 77 -8.04 4.47 -6.43
C VAL A 77 -6.88 5.33 -5.94
N LEU A 78 -5.73 4.71 -5.69
CA LEU A 78 -4.53 5.39 -5.19
C LEU A 78 -3.63 5.85 -6.33
N GLU A 79 -3.46 4.99 -7.35
CA GLU A 79 -2.60 5.24 -8.50
C GLU A 79 -3.14 4.49 -9.71
N VAL A 80 -2.96 5.05 -10.91
CA VAL A 80 -3.17 4.35 -12.18
C VAL A 80 -1.97 4.60 -13.09
N SER A 81 -1.11 3.60 -13.26
CA SER A 81 0.09 3.72 -14.10
C SER A 81 0.37 2.43 -14.89
N PRO A 82 1.14 2.48 -15.99
CA PRO A 82 1.52 1.27 -16.73
C PRO A 82 2.38 0.32 -15.90
N ARG A 83 3.06 0.87 -14.88
CA ARG A 83 3.97 0.14 -14.01
C ARG A 83 3.24 -0.53 -12.86
N ALA A 84 2.44 0.24 -12.11
CA ALA A 84 1.71 -0.26 -10.94
C ALA A 84 0.39 -0.93 -11.33
N GLY A 85 -0.16 -0.61 -12.50
CA GLY A 85 -1.53 -0.91 -12.86
C GLY A 85 -2.49 0.07 -12.20
N MET A 86 -3.72 -0.38 -11.96
CA MET A 86 -4.70 0.32 -11.13
C MET A 86 -4.54 -0.14 -9.68
N ALA A 87 -3.88 0.66 -8.86
CA ALA A 87 -3.73 0.41 -7.44
C ALA A 87 -4.97 0.90 -6.69
N VAL A 88 -5.69 -0.03 -6.06
CA VAL A 88 -6.88 0.27 -5.26
C VAL A 88 -6.69 -0.17 -3.82
N THR A 89 -7.26 0.60 -2.89
CA THR A 89 -7.43 0.20 -1.50
C THR A 89 -8.89 0.22 -1.11
N ALA A 90 -9.24 -0.51 -0.07
CA ALA A 90 -10.58 -0.47 0.49
C ALA A 90 -10.78 0.78 1.35
N ALA A 91 -11.93 1.44 1.22
CA ALA A 91 -12.39 2.42 2.20
C ALA A 91 -12.68 1.74 3.55
N GLU A 92 -12.74 2.52 4.64
CA GLU A 92 -12.89 1.99 6.02
C GLU A 92 -14.11 1.07 6.20
N ASP A 93 -15.24 1.43 5.60
CA ASP A 93 -16.50 0.69 5.67
C ASP A 93 -16.71 -0.33 4.54
N SER A 94 -15.69 -0.52 3.69
CA SER A 94 -15.78 -1.40 2.53
C SER A 94 -15.80 -2.88 2.92
N VAL A 95 -16.52 -3.69 2.15
CA VAL A 95 -16.48 -5.16 2.28
C VAL A 95 -15.10 -5.74 1.92
N PHE A 96 -14.28 -4.97 1.20
CA PHE A 96 -12.92 -5.31 0.84
C PHE A 96 -11.89 -4.93 1.91
N ALA A 97 -12.32 -4.21 2.97
CA ALA A 97 -11.42 -3.77 4.04
C ALA A 97 -10.84 -4.97 4.78
N VAL A 98 -9.51 -5.04 4.85
CA VAL A 98 -8.82 -6.06 5.65
C VAL A 98 -8.96 -5.69 7.12
N ARG A 99 -9.78 -6.44 7.86
CA ARG A 99 -9.88 -6.24 9.31
C ARG A 99 -8.63 -6.79 9.99
N MET A 100 -8.27 -6.22 11.14
CA MET A 100 -7.12 -6.70 11.92
C MET A 100 -7.22 -8.19 12.30
N GLY A 101 -8.43 -8.73 12.44
CA GLY A 101 -8.64 -10.17 12.63
C GLY A 101 -8.27 -11.01 11.41
N ASP A 102 -8.53 -10.52 10.20
CA ASP A 102 -8.12 -11.16 8.95
C ASP A 102 -6.60 -11.12 8.77
N TYR A 103 -5.99 -9.98 9.08
CA TYR A 103 -4.54 -9.85 9.11
C TYR A 103 -3.92 -10.84 10.09
N ALA A 104 -4.38 -10.86 11.36
CA ALA A 104 -3.82 -11.75 12.38
C ALA A 104 -3.91 -13.23 11.98
N ARG A 105 -5.02 -13.64 11.34
CA ARG A 105 -5.15 -14.99 10.76
C ARG A 105 -4.14 -15.24 9.64
N ARG A 106 -4.05 -14.35 8.65
CA ARG A 106 -3.16 -14.52 7.48
C ARG A 106 -1.68 -14.47 7.86
N ALA A 107 -1.32 -13.57 8.78
CA ALA A 107 0.03 -13.43 9.31
C ALA A 107 0.39 -14.51 10.35
N SER A 108 -0.58 -15.33 10.79
CA SER A 108 -0.42 -16.27 11.92
C SER A 108 0.22 -15.57 13.12
N ALA A 109 -0.31 -14.39 13.47
CA ALA A 109 0.14 -13.56 14.56
C ALA A 109 -0.78 -13.80 15.76
N ASP A 110 -0.21 -14.29 16.87
CA ASP A 110 -0.93 -14.36 18.13
C ASP A 110 -1.21 -12.96 18.67
N GLY A 111 -2.13 -12.85 19.63
CA GLY A 111 -2.56 -11.57 20.20
C GLY A 111 -1.40 -10.64 20.62
N GLY A 112 -0.31 -11.22 21.14
CA GLY A 112 0.90 -10.50 21.55
C GLY A 112 1.88 -10.14 20.42
N ASP A 113 1.79 -10.80 19.26
CA ASP A 113 2.66 -10.52 18.11
C ASP A 113 2.10 -9.40 17.21
N ARG A 114 0.82 -9.06 17.33
CA ARG A 114 0.17 -8.00 16.53
C ARG A 114 0.91 -6.66 16.60
N PHE A 115 1.36 -6.27 17.79
CA PHE A 115 2.16 -5.05 17.96
C PHE A 115 3.47 -5.12 17.17
N LEU A 116 4.16 -6.25 17.22
CA LEU A 116 5.44 -6.45 16.53
C LEU A 116 5.26 -6.47 15.02
N HIS A 117 4.15 -7.02 14.52
CA HIS A 117 3.77 -6.92 13.11
C HIS A 117 3.52 -5.47 12.67
N GLY A 118 2.83 -4.69 13.51
CA GLY A 118 2.65 -3.24 13.27
C GLY A 118 3.98 -2.49 13.22
N LEU A 119 4.89 -2.77 14.16
CA LEU A 119 6.23 -2.18 14.16
C LEU A 119 7.04 -2.60 12.92
N ALA A 120 6.91 -3.86 12.48
CA ALA A 120 7.56 -4.34 11.26
C ALA A 120 7.03 -3.61 10.02
N HIS A 121 5.72 -3.41 9.88
CA HIS A 121 5.15 -2.61 8.78
C HIS A 121 5.63 -1.16 8.80
N LEU A 122 5.65 -0.53 9.98
CA LEU A 122 6.14 0.84 10.12
C LEU A 122 7.61 0.95 9.73
N ALA A 123 8.44 0.00 10.17
CA ALA A 123 9.85 -0.06 9.80
C ALA A 123 10.06 -0.31 8.30
N VAL A 124 9.26 -1.18 7.69
CA VAL A 124 9.24 -1.37 6.23
C VAL A 124 8.92 -0.06 5.52
N ALA A 125 7.86 0.65 5.93
CA ALA A 125 7.48 1.93 5.33
C ALA A 125 8.58 2.99 5.51
N ALA A 126 9.14 3.13 6.71
CA ALA A 126 10.21 4.09 7.00
C ALA A 126 11.51 3.80 6.24
N MET A 127 11.84 2.54 6.01
CA MET A 127 13.01 2.17 5.19
C MET A 127 12.72 2.25 3.69
N ALA A 128 11.49 1.95 3.28
CA ALA A 128 11.08 2.06 1.90
C ALA A 128 11.01 3.52 1.48
N PHE A 129 10.58 4.44 2.36
CA PHE A 129 10.48 5.88 2.08
C PHE A 129 11.18 6.68 3.19
N PRO A 130 12.52 6.80 3.15
CA PRO A 130 13.28 7.46 4.22
C PRO A 130 12.97 8.95 4.36
N ARG A 131 12.52 9.61 3.29
CA ARG A 131 12.20 11.04 3.27
C ARG A 131 10.76 11.25 2.79
N PRO A 132 10.05 12.28 3.26
CA PRO A 132 8.69 12.57 2.81
C PRO A 132 8.57 12.74 1.28
N GLU A 133 9.59 13.33 0.64
CA GLU A 133 9.62 13.50 -0.82
C GLU A 133 9.71 12.18 -1.59
N ASP A 134 10.27 11.13 -0.99
CA ASP A 134 10.37 9.81 -1.64
C ASP A 134 8.98 9.17 -1.82
N LEU A 135 7.99 9.56 -0.98
CA LEU A 135 6.61 9.11 -1.09
C LEU A 135 5.85 9.82 -2.22
N ALA A 136 6.26 11.04 -2.57
CA ALA A 136 5.63 11.85 -3.62
C ALA A 136 6.29 11.66 -5.00
N ASP A 137 7.39 10.91 -5.07
CA ASP A 137 8.13 10.64 -6.31
C ASP A 137 7.73 9.28 -6.90
N ASP A 138 6.87 9.31 -7.93
CA ASP A 138 6.42 8.10 -8.66
C ASP A 138 7.59 7.30 -9.29
N GLY A 139 8.75 7.93 -9.49
CA GLY A 139 9.95 7.30 -10.01
C GLY A 139 10.79 6.58 -8.95
N TYR A 140 10.60 6.92 -7.67
CA TYR A 140 11.39 6.39 -6.58
C TYR A 140 11.04 4.93 -6.28
N ILE A 141 12.06 4.12 -5.98
CA ILE A 141 11.89 2.68 -5.70
C ILE A 141 12.61 2.33 -4.41
N GLY A 142 11.85 2.27 -3.33
CA GLY A 142 12.32 1.76 -2.05
C GLY A 142 12.68 0.28 -2.13
N ARG A 143 13.83 -0.11 -1.56
CA ARG A 143 14.21 -1.51 -1.41
C ARG A 143 14.41 -1.84 0.06
N VAL A 144 13.76 -2.91 0.50
CA VAL A 144 13.88 -3.42 1.87
C VAL A 144 14.31 -4.87 1.86
N SER A 145 14.99 -5.30 2.91
CA SER A 145 15.27 -6.71 3.17
C SER A 145 14.85 -7.05 4.59
N VAL A 146 14.48 -8.30 4.83
CA VAL A 146 14.07 -8.78 6.16
C VAL A 146 15.13 -8.46 7.22
N ASN A 147 16.40 -8.75 6.92
CA ASN A 147 17.52 -8.49 7.83
C ASN A 147 17.77 -6.99 8.02
N GLY A 148 17.62 -6.19 6.96
CA GLY A 148 17.75 -4.73 7.03
C GLY A 148 16.70 -4.12 7.96
N VAL A 149 15.44 -4.55 7.84
CA VAL A 149 14.33 -4.10 8.69
C VAL A 149 14.57 -4.50 10.15
N ASP A 150 14.95 -5.75 10.44
CA ASP A 150 15.27 -6.14 11.82
C ASP A 150 16.42 -5.30 12.41
N SER A 151 17.48 -5.08 11.62
CA SER A 151 18.63 -4.28 12.04
C SER A 151 18.25 -2.83 12.33
N PHE A 152 17.41 -2.24 11.48
CA PHE A 152 16.89 -0.89 11.65
C PHE A 152 16.07 -0.75 12.93
N VAL A 153 15.12 -1.67 13.18
CA VAL A 153 14.31 -1.66 14.40
C VAL A 153 15.19 -1.80 15.63
N ARG A 154 16.20 -2.69 15.60
CA ARG A 154 17.16 -2.85 16.72
C ARG A 154 17.98 -1.58 16.95
N GLN A 155 18.39 -0.88 15.90
CA GLN A 155 19.08 0.40 16.05
C GLN A 155 18.18 1.48 16.65
N ALA A 156 16.90 1.53 16.25
CA ALA A 156 15.92 2.43 16.85
C ALA A 156 15.70 2.11 18.34
N CYS A 157 15.60 0.83 18.70
CA CYS A 157 15.49 0.40 20.11
C CYS A 157 16.69 0.87 20.94
N ARG A 158 17.92 0.68 20.45
CA ARG A 158 19.13 1.15 21.15
C ARG A 158 19.14 2.66 21.37
N ARG A 159 18.73 3.46 20.37
CA ARG A 159 18.64 4.93 20.53
C ARG A 159 17.58 5.36 21.54
N LEU A 160 16.47 4.63 21.63
CA LEU A 160 15.44 4.88 22.64
C LEU A 160 15.95 4.54 24.05
N GLU A 161 16.70 3.46 24.18
CA GLU A 161 17.38 3.05 25.43
C GLU A 161 18.39 4.11 25.88
N GLU A 162 19.32 4.50 25.01
CA GLU A 162 20.33 5.56 25.27
C GLU A 162 19.66 6.86 25.71
N ARG A 163 18.58 7.29 25.04
CA ARG A 163 17.86 8.52 25.38
C ARG A 163 17.14 8.43 26.73
N ALA A 164 16.55 7.29 27.05
CA ALA A 164 15.90 7.08 28.33
C ALA A 164 16.91 7.09 29.48
N GLU A 165 18.09 6.50 29.27
CA GLU A 165 19.22 6.56 30.22
C GLU A 165 19.69 8.01 30.44
N GLU A 166 19.89 8.77 29.37
CA GLU A 166 20.26 10.20 29.43
C GLU A 166 19.25 11.05 30.20
N GLN A 167 17.96 10.71 30.08
CA GLN A 167 16.86 11.42 30.73
C GLN A 167 16.56 10.91 32.15
N GLY A 168 17.25 9.85 32.61
CA GLY A 168 17.01 9.20 33.89
C GLY A 168 15.63 8.56 34.01
N GLU A 169 14.99 8.22 32.88
CA GLU A 169 13.68 7.60 32.86
C GLU A 169 13.78 6.14 33.33
N ASN A 170 12.96 5.75 34.31
CA ASN A 170 12.83 4.34 34.66
C ASN A 170 12.00 3.64 33.58
N THR A 171 12.68 2.86 32.74
CA THR A 171 12.03 2.08 31.67
C THR A 171 11.64 0.67 32.09
N ASP A 172 11.91 0.28 33.35
CA ASP A 172 11.49 -1.01 33.88
C ASP A 172 9.97 -1.03 34.08
N PRO A 173 9.30 -2.14 33.69
CA PRO A 173 7.87 -2.25 33.88
C PRO A 173 7.55 -2.17 35.38
N ALA A 174 6.52 -1.40 35.72
CA ALA A 174 6.05 -1.30 37.10
C ALA A 174 5.64 -2.68 37.62
N THR A 175 6.02 -2.99 38.86
CA THR A 175 5.82 -4.33 39.47
C THR A 175 4.35 -4.77 39.51
N ASP A 176 3.43 -3.80 39.57
CA ASP A 176 1.97 -3.97 39.55
C ASP A 176 1.35 -3.96 38.14
N ALA A 177 2.10 -3.54 37.13
CA ALA A 177 1.67 -3.48 35.74
C ALA A 177 2.75 -3.98 34.75
N PRO A 178 3.15 -5.27 34.84
CA PRO A 178 4.19 -5.83 33.96
C PRO A 178 3.86 -5.78 32.45
N GLY A 179 2.59 -5.54 32.09
CA GLY A 179 2.16 -5.33 30.70
C GLY A 179 2.38 -3.91 30.14
N LEU A 180 2.76 -2.94 30.98
CA LEU A 180 3.12 -1.56 30.56
C LEU A 180 4.61 -1.43 30.27
N GLU A 181 5.19 -2.47 29.70
CA GLU A 181 6.56 -2.44 29.25
C GLU A 181 6.69 -1.50 28.04
N ALA A 182 7.78 -0.72 28.00
CA ALA A 182 8.09 0.08 26.82
C ALA A 182 8.20 -0.84 25.59
N ALA A 183 7.41 -0.54 24.56
CA ALA A 183 7.14 -1.48 23.48
C ALA A 183 8.40 -1.89 22.66
N TRP A 184 9.45 -1.06 22.69
CA TRP A 184 10.75 -1.33 22.08
C TRP A 184 11.54 -2.45 22.79
N ARG A 185 11.33 -2.64 24.10
CA ARG A 185 12.00 -3.71 24.89
C ARG A 185 11.48 -5.10 24.52
N ILE A 186 10.21 -5.21 24.14
CA ILE A 186 9.60 -6.45 23.65
C ILE A 186 10.34 -6.95 22.40
N TRP A 187 10.65 -6.04 21.47
CA TRP A 187 11.46 -6.37 20.29
C TRP A 187 12.90 -6.69 20.66
N ALA A 188 13.53 -5.85 21.50
CA ALA A 188 14.94 -5.97 21.86
C ALA A 188 15.29 -7.32 22.50
N ARG A 189 14.46 -7.82 23.43
CA ARG A 189 14.67 -9.11 24.11
C ARG A 189 14.45 -10.33 23.22
N ARG A 190 13.74 -10.19 22.11
CA ARG A 190 13.40 -11.31 21.24
C ARG A 190 14.58 -11.68 20.36
N SER A 191 14.84 -12.98 20.20
CA SER A 191 15.98 -13.44 19.41
C SER A 191 15.81 -13.05 17.93
N ALA A 192 16.91 -12.59 17.33
CA ALA A 192 16.93 -12.18 15.92
C ALA A 192 16.61 -13.36 14.99
N THR A 193 17.24 -14.49 15.27
CA THR A 193 17.04 -15.77 14.59
C THR A 193 16.55 -16.82 15.58
N GLY A 194 15.82 -17.83 15.10
CA GLY A 194 15.42 -18.97 15.91
C GLY A 194 16.60 -19.91 16.17
N ALA A 195 16.73 -20.42 17.39
CA ALA A 195 17.69 -21.48 17.70
C ALA A 195 17.29 -22.77 16.96
N THR A 196 18.17 -23.28 16.11
CA THR A 196 17.93 -24.40 15.20
C THR A 196 17.58 -25.71 15.91
N LYS A 197 16.45 -26.33 15.53
CA LYS A 197 16.28 -27.77 15.18
C LYS A 197 14.85 -28.07 14.68
N ASP A 198 13.88 -27.19 14.93
CA ASP A 198 12.48 -27.43 14.59
C ASP A 198 11.86 -26.18 13.95
N ALA A 199 11.32 -26.31 12.73
CA ALA A 199 10.87 -25.22 11.87
C ALA A 199 9.80 -24.33 12.51
N ARG A 200 9.10 -24.84 13.53
CA ARG A 200 8.10 -24.11 14.32
C ARG A 200 8.68 -22.96 15.15
N ARG A 201 10.01 -22.94 15.41
CA ARG A 201 10.67 -21.88 16.19
C ARG A 201 11.16 -20.68 15.37
N LEU A 202 11.07 -20.71 14.03
CA LEU A 202 11.40 -19.56 13.18
C LEU A 202 10.33 -18.46 13.21
N ALA A 203 9.06 -18.85 13.41
CA ALA A 203 7.90 -17.96 13.28
C ALA A 203 7.81 -16.85 14.34
N GLY A 204 8.42 -17.05 15.51
CA GLY A 204 8.43 -16.10 16.63
C GLY A 204 9.73 -15.29 16.77
N SER A 205 10.73 -15.52 15.91
CA SER A 205 11.93 -14.66 15.87
C SER A 205 11.60 -13.32 15.23
N THR A 206 12.36 -12.26 15.52
CA THR A 206 12.07 -10.94 14.92
C THR A 206 12.22 -10.95 13.40
N THR A 207 13.21 -11.67 12.86
CA THR A 207 13.32 -11.89 11.40
C THR A 207 12.15 -12.68 10.83
N GLY A 208 11.61 -13.65 11.58
CA GLY A 208 10.40 -14.40 11.19
C GLY A 208 9.14 -13.53 11.13
N ILE A 209 8.97 -12.63 12.10
CA ILE A 209 7.85 -11.67 12.14
C ILE A 209 7.96 -10.70 10.97
N VAL A 210 9.13 -10.12 10.74
CA VAL A 210 9.39 -9.25 9.59
C VAL A 210 9.12 -10.00 8.29
N GLY A 211 9.59 -11.25 8.18
CA GLY A 211 9.35 -12.11 7.02
C GLY A 211 7.86 -12.31 6.73
N LYS A 212 7.06 -12.61 7.75
CA LYS A 212 5.59 -12.72 7.63
C LYS A 212 4.94 -11.39 7.23
N ALA A 213 5.37 -10.27 7.81
CA ALA A 213 4.85 -8.95 7.49
C ALA A 213 5.15 -8.56 6.03
N VAL A 214 6.39 -8.74 5.56
CA VAL A 214 6.79 -8.49 4.17
C VAL A 214 6.10 -9.47 3.20
N ALA A 215 5.90 -10.72 3.59
CA ALA A 215 5.15 -11.69 2.80
C ALA A 215 3.69 -11.26 2.64
N PHE A 216 3.04 -10.81 3.72
CA PHE A 216 1.68 -10.26 3.65
C PHE A 216 1.60 -9.06 2.69
N LEU A 217 2.55 -8.12 2.77
CA LEU A 217 2.61 -6.98 1.86
C LEU A 217 2.82 -7.42 0.40
N THR A 218 3.63 -8.46 0.18
CA THR A 218 3.85 -9.03 -1.16
C THR A 218 2.58 -9.69 -1.71
N ASP A 219 1.91 -10.50 -0.89
CA ASP A 219 0.67 -11.17 -1.29
C ASP A 219 -0.50 -10.18 -1.50
N SER A 220 -0.43 -9.03 -0.83
CA SER A 220 -1.38 -7.92 -0.98
C SER A 220 -1.00 -6.95 -2.10
N GLY A 221 0.12 -7.17 -2.80
CA GLY A 221 0.57 -6.36 -3.95
C GLY A 221 1.30 -5.06 -3.61
N PHE A 222 1.58 -4.79 -2.33
CA PHE A 222 2.31 -3.60 -1.89
C PHE A 222 3.83 -3.74 -2.01
N LEU A 223 4.33 -4.97 -2.14
CA LEU A 223 5.75 -5.24 -2.37
C LEU A 223 5.93 -6.25 -3.50
N GLN A 224 7.04 -6.11 -4.22
CA GLN A 224 7.48 -7.10 -5.19
C GLN A 224 8.76 -7.76 -4.70
N ARG A 225 8.77 -9.09 -4.66
CA ARG A 225 9.98 -9.85 -4.34
C ARG A 225 10.98 -9.73 -5.49
N THR A 226 12.19 -9.27 -5.16
CA THR A 226 13.32 -9.21 -6.07
C THR A 226 14.47 -10.01 -5.45
N GLY A 227 14.85 -11.15 -6.03
CA GLY A 227 15.80 -12.09 -5.42
C GLY A 227 15.12 -13.28 -4.75
#